data_AF-A0A955GP38-F1
#
_entry.id   AF-A0A955GP38-F1
#
_cell.length_a   1.000
_cell.length_b   1.000
_cell.length_c   1.000
_cell.angle_alpha   90.00
_cell.angle_beta   90.00
_cell.angle_gamma   90.00
#
_symmetry.space_group_name_H-M   'P 1'
#
loop_
_entity.id
_entity.type
_entity.pdbx_description
1 polymer ?
#
loop_
_entity_poly.entity_id
_entity_poly.type
_entity_poly.pdbx_seq_one_letter_code
_entity_poly.pdbx_strand_id
1 'polypeptide(L)'
;MSKKQAVVAFIRRVYWFRILLVLTAICILDILFQLGLPTNTTSSNARLGENNIVSMKASDIEHMLSVYEDSSYIYIKVGDEQYIKKFKDVGITIDIDKAKTLANYGLSKKLIPFSALYRFTNSYHDLPLIYNSETARPFIEEIAAYGNVEPEPARLIANNGQVGVVADVPGTNVDVEDALQALGHVEYVDRIEFYADQYAVRSELTEAKASEFANQANQFIKTPPVFELDGQVVNVAPTNMADWFNIEQVNSKYQLALNQDAVGEYLDQVAHELFVPSVGTKVTLLDGQETTRVNGVAGKVLDKQKALADIEAALSKGDVGQSIDLRLTDVTPGVTYERTYSRTISGLKVFVADTAARGNFYVSLVGIDNPSMKAEYRGGTSITAASTYKVYVAYYIMREIEQGRAEWSDKLPSGRQVESCMEDMIVVSSNSCGIELRDYFGISKINNQLRAIGLPKAQVGPAQTSADDLSNFFYKLTTQNILSSTNRDKLIDMLKRQIHRLAIPAGVAPTPVADKGGFYGTYNHDTGIVYATNGRYALTIMSAGGYSKADLANLARDIHNFVIKL
;
A
#
# COMPACT_ATOMS: atom_id res chain seq x y z
N MET A 1 -5.20 112.87 50.37
CA MET A 1 -3.77 112.49 50.29
C MET A 1 -2.93 113.60 50.90
N SER A 2 -2.02 113.27 51.83
CA SER A 2 -1.09 114.27 52.38
C SER A 2 -0.07 114.69 51.32
N LYS A 3 0.49 115.92 51.39
CA LYS A 3 1.55 116.39 50.46
C LYS A 3 2.73 115.40 50.35
N LYS A 4 3.01 114.62 51.40
CA LYS A 4 4.02 113.54 51.39
C LYS A 4 3.65 112.37 50.46
N GLN A 5 2.37 112.00 50.36
CA GLN A 5 1.92 110.91 49.50
C GLN A 5 2.02 111.26 48.00
N ALA A 6 1.84 112.52 47.62
CA ALA A 6 1.98 112.97 46.23
C ALA A 6 3.46 112.98 45.76
N VAL A 7 4.39 113.39 46.62
CA VAL A 7 5.84 113.40 46.31
C VAL A 7 6.38 111.98 46.18
N VAL A 8 5.99 111.06 47.07
CA VAL A 8 6.40 109.64 46.99
C VAL A 8 5.85 108.97 45.73
N ALA A 9 4.62 109.28 45.31
CA ALA A 9 4.05 108.77 44.06
C ALA A 9 4.78 109.31 42.81
N PHE A 10 5.17 110.59 42.79
CA PHE A 10 5.96 111.18 41.71
C PHE A 10 7.37 110.59 41.62
N ILE A 11 8.06 110.44 42.75
CA ILE A 11 9.39 109.80 42.80
C ILE A 11 9.30 108.34 42.35
N ARG A 12 8.27 107.58 42.78
CA ARG A 12 8.02 106.23 42.27
C ARG A 12 7.79 106.23 40.75
N ARG A 13 6.99 107.17 40.21
CA ARG A 13 6.70 107.24 38.78
C ARG A 13 7.93 107.57 37.95
N VAL A 14 8.78 108.50 38.40
CA VAL A 14 10.06 108.83 37.76
C VAL A 14 11.07 107.68 37.88
N TYR A 15 11.12 107.01 39.03
CA TYR A 15 11.96 105.83 39.25
C TYR A 15 11.56 104.67 38.34
N TRP A 16 10.25 104.35 38.27
CA TRP A 16 9.71 103.36 37.33
C TRP A 16 9.90 103.74 35.87
N PHE A 17 9.80 105.03 35.52
CA PHE A 17 10.09 105.49 34.15
C PHE A 17 11.57 105.35 33.78
N ARG A 18 12.49 105.61 34.72
CA ARG A 18 13.93 105.37 34.52
C ARG A 18 14.24 103.87 34.39
N ILE A 19 13.61 103.02 35.21
CA ILE A 19 13.71 101.57 35.08
C ILE A 19 13.19 101.12 33.71
N LEU A 20 12.04 101.64 33.27
CA LEU A 20 11.47 101.31 31.97
C LEU A 20 12.38 101.72 30.81
N LEU A 21 13.01 102.90 30.87
CA LEU A 21 13.99 103.34 29.88
C LEU A 21 15.24 102.44 29.86
N VAL A 22 15.74 102.04 31.03
CA VAL A 22 16.87 101.12 31.14
C VAL A 22 16.51 99.75 30.56
N LEU A 23 15.35 99.20 30.91
CA LEU A 23 14.87 97.92 30.35
C LEU A 23 14.65 98.00 28.84
N THR A 24 14.13 99.12 28.33
CA THR A 24 13.95 99.34 26.89
C THR A 24 15.31 99.42 26.17
N ALA A 25 16.29 100.12 26.75
CA ALA A 25 17.64 100.17 26.20
C ALA A 25 18.31 98.79 26.20
N ILE A 26 18.11 97.99 27.26
CA ILE A 26 18.60 96.60 27.33
C ILE A 26 17.95 95.76 26.23
N CYS A 27 16.63 95.83 26.04
CA CYS A 27 15.95 95.09 24.97
C CYS A 27 16.42 95.52 23.58
N ILE A 28 16.66 96.82 23.34
CA ILE A 28 17.17 97.31 22.05
C ILE A 28 18.61 96.83 21.81
N LEU A 29 19.48 96.91 22.81
CA LEU A 29 20.86 96.43 22.72
C LEU A 29 20.91 94.91 22.49
N ASP A 30 20.04 94.15 23.16
CA ASP A 30 19.89 92.72 22.96
C ASP A 30 19.38 92.39 21.54
N ILE A 31 18.34 93.08 21.03
CA ILE A 31 17.88 92.90 19.65
C ILE A 31 19.00 93.21 18.64
N LEU A 32 19.79 94.28 18.85
CA LEU A 32 20.94 94.60 17.98
C LEU A 32 22.01 93.50 18.00
N PHE A 33 22.29 92.92 19.17
CA PHE A 33 23.16 91.75 19.29
C PHE A 33 22.57 90.53 18.53
N GLN A 34 21.28 90.25 18.70
CA GLN A 34 20.58 89.15 18.03
C GLN A 34 20.56 89.30 16.50
N LEU A 35 20.50 90.55 15.99
CA LEU A 35 20.57 90.84 14.55
C LEU A 35 21.92 90.44 13.95
N GLY A 36 23.02 90.62 14.68
CA GLY A 36 24.38 90.25 14.27
C GLY A 36 24.68 88.74 14.24
N LEU A 37 23.83 87.91 14.87
CA LEU A 37 23.99 86.45 14.83
C LEU A 37 23.67 85.88 13.44
N PRO A 38 24.25 84.75 13.02
CA PRO A 38 23.88 84.06 11.79
C PRO A 38 22.37 83.76 11.72
N THR A 39 21.74 84.02 10.57
CA THR A 39 20.34 83.66 10.29
C THR A 39 20.23 82.21 9.82
N ASN A 40 19.10 81.57 10.13
CA ASN A 40 18.73 80.26 9.59
C ASN A 40 19.81 79.16 9.68
N THR A 41 20.56 79.20 10.78
CA THR A 41 21.65 78.29 11.12
C THR A 41 21.57 77.95 12.59
N THR A 42 22.04 76.78 12.96
CA THR A 42 22.12 76.32 14.35
C THR A 42 23.05 77.20 15.21
N SER A 43 22.89 77.14 16.53
CA SER A 43 23.75 77.87 17.48
C SER A 43 25.13 77.23 17.63
N SER A 44 26.05 77.94 18.30
CA SER A 44 27.42 77.48 18.60
C SER A 44 27.49 76.30 19.56
N ASN A 45 26.38 75.91 20.17
CA ASN A 45 26.25 74.82 21.12
C ASN A 45 25.13 73.84 20.77
N ALA A 46 24.60 73.94 19.54
CA ALA A 46 23.57 73.03 19.06
C ALA A 46 24.12 71.61 18.87
N ARG A 47 23.38 70.64 19.42
CA ARG A 47 23.63 69.21 19.27
C ARG A 47 22.41 68.49 18.71
N LEU A 48 22.70 67.39 18.03
CA LEU A 48 21.73 66.43 17.53
C LEU A 48 22.31 65.04 17.70
N GLY A 49 21.85 64.33 18.73
CA GLY A 49 22.55 63.15 19.24
C GLY A 49 23.96 63.53 19.71
N GLU A 50 24.94 62.67 19.40
CA GLU A 50 26.36 62.95 19.67
C GLU A 50 26.99 63.98 18.73
N ASN A 51 26.31 64.34 17.63
CA ASN A 51 26.86 65.22 16.61
C ASN A 51 26.76 66.70 17.01
N ASN A 52 27.89 67.40 16.98
CA ASN A 52 27.91 68.86 17.08
C ASN A 52 27.54 69.46 15.72
N ILE A 53 26.40 70.13 15.64
CA ILE A 53 25.85 70.63 14.38
C ILE A 53 26.05 72.13 14.22
N VAL A 54 27.16 72.68 14.69
CA VAL A 54 27.40 74.14 14.81
C VAL A 54 27.37 74.86 13.47
N SER A 55 26.60 75.95 13.38
CA SER A 55 26.46 76.81 12.19
C SER A 55 25.91 76.11 10.94
N MET A 56 25.31 74.92 11.08
CA MET A 56 24.69 74.18 9.97
C MET A 56 23.36 74.82 9.54
N LYS A 57 23.10 74.84 8.23
CA LYS A 57 21.79 75.20 7.67
C LYS A 57 20.86 74.00 7.73
N ALA A 58 19.56 74.25 7.58
CA ALA A 58 18.55 73.18 7.50
C ALA A 58 18.85 72.15 6.39
N SER A 59 19.40 72.57 5.25
CA SER A 59 19.81 71.66 4.16
C SER A 59 20.99 70.77 4.52
N ASP A 60 21.92 71.27 5.35
CA ASP A 60 23.10 70.52 5.77
C ASP A 60 22.71 69.49 6.84
N ILE A 61 21.76 69.85 7.71
CA ILE A 61 21.15 68.93 8.67
C ILE A 61 20.40 67.82 7.95
N GLU A 62 19.58 68.16 6.95
CA GLU A 62 18.85 67.21 6.12
C GLU A 62 19.78 66.22 5.42
N HIS A 63 20.79 66.71 4.70
CA HIS A 63 21.76 65.85 4.02
C HIS A 63 22.53 64.94 4.99
N MET A 64 22.99 65.48 6.12
CA MET A 64 23.69 64.70 7.14
C MET A 64 22.80 63.60 7.71
N LEU A 65 21.55 63.90 8.06
CA LEU A 65 20.63 62.93 8.64
C LEU A 65 20.16 61.89 7.62
N SER A 66 19.96 62.25 6.36
CA SER A 66 19.64 61.28 5.30
C SER A 66 20.78 60.26 5.12
N VAL A 67 22.04 60.72 5.10
CA VAL A 67 23.21 59.83 5.04
C VAL A 67 23.30 58.95 6.29
N TYR A 68 22.99 59.50 7.47
CA TYR A 68 22.99 58.77 8.72
C TYR A 68 21.90 57.70 8.75
N GLU A 69 20.66 58.03 8.35
CA GLU A 69 19.54 57.08 8.26
C GLU A 69 19.85 55.91 7.30
N ASP A 70 20.42 56.20 6.12
CA ASP A 70 20.77 55.19 5.12
C ASP A 70 21.87 54.21 5.57
N SER A 71 22.70 54.64 6.52
CA SER A 71 23.84 53.89 7.06
C SER A 71 23.61 53.32 8.47
N SER A 72 22.45 53.57 9.08
CA SER A 72 22.13 53.14 10.44
C SER A 72 21.54 51.73 10.50
N TYR A 73 21.93 50.98 11.54
CA TYR A 73 21.51 49.61 11.79
C TYR A 73 20.99 49.44 13.22
N ILE A 74 20.03 48.52 13.39
CA ILE A 74 19.49 48.07 14.66
C ILE A 74 19.95 46.63 14.95
N TYR A 75 20.21 46.33 16.23
CA TYR A 75 20.60 45.02 16.72
C TYR A 75 19.46 44.43 17.57
N ILE A 76 18.96 43.27 17.18
CA ILE A 76 17.85 42.62 17.87
C ILE A 76 18.32 41.30 18.42
N LYS A 77 18.13 41.10 19.72
CA LYS A 77 18.48 39.86 20.42
C LYS A 77 17.21 39.12 20.80
N VAL A 78 17.11 37.87 20.37
CA VAL A 78 16.00 36.97 20.72
C VAL A 78 16.60 35.64 21.16
N GLY A 79 16.47 35.35 22.45
CA GLY A 79 17.24 34.28 23.08
C GLY A 79 18.75 34.51 22.94
N ASP A 80 19.46 33.52 22.40
CA ASP A 80 20.91 33.58 22.15
C ASP A 80 21.28 34.11 20.75
N GLU A 81 20.29 34.30 19.87
CA GLU A 81 20.50 34.74 18.49
C GLU A 81 20.46 36.27 18.37
N GLN A 82 21.26 36.80 17.43
CA GLN A 82 21.37 38.24 17.17
C GLN A 82 21.13 38.57 15.69
N TYR A 83 20.19 39.48 15.43
CA TYR A 83 19.81 39.95 14.10
C TYR A 83 20.26 41.40 13.89
N ILE A 84 20.73 41.73 12.68
CA ILE A 84 21.16 43.07 12.30
C ILE A 84 20.36 43.52 11.08
N LYS A 85 19.64 44.65 11.17
CA LYS A 85 18.85 45.22 10.06
C LYS A 85 19.06 46.72 9.94
N LYS A 86 18.80 47.27 8.75
CA LYS A 86 18.82 48.73 8.56
C LYS A 86 17.57 49.37 9.13
N PHE A 87 17.69 50.62 9.56
CA PHE A 87 16.58 51.42 10.10
C PHE A 87 15.35 51.41 9.20
N LYS A 88 15.55 51.69 7.90
CA LYS A 88 14.48 51.66 6.90
C LYS A 88 13.76 50.31 6.76
N ASP A 89 14.48 49.21 6.98
CA ASP A 89 13.94 47.86 6.79
C ASP A 89 13.03 47.46 7.97
N VAL A 90 13.13 48.18 9.09
CA VAL A 90 12.37 47.94 10.32
C VAL A 90 11.44 49.11 10.67
N GLY A 91 11.18 50.00 9.71
CA GLY A 91 10.25 51.12 9.88
C GLY A 91 10.73 52.23 10.82
N ILE A 92 12.04 52.33 11.06
CA ILE A 92 12.65 53.44 11.82
C ILE A 92 13.12 54.49 10.81
N THR A 93 12.67 55.73 10.96
CA THR A 93 13.16 56.88 10.19
C THR A 93 13.52 58.03 11.13
N ILE A 94 14.32 58.99 10.66
CA ILE A 94 14.67 60.17 11.45
C ILE A 94 13.66 61.29 11.12
N ASP A 95 13.11 61.95 12.15
CA ASP A 95 12.28 63.15 12.00
C ASP A 95 13.15 64.36 11.63
N ILE A 96 13.55 64.38 10.36
CA ILE A 96 14.42 65.41 9.78
C ILE A 96 13.76 66.79 9.90
N ASP A 97 12.43 66.88 9.75
CA ASP A 97 11.71 68.15 9.86
C ASP A 97 11.77 68.73 11.26
N LYS A 98 11.59 67.89 12.30
CA LYS A 98 11.79 68.29 13.69
C LYS A 98 13.23 68.70 13.95
N ALA A 99 14.22 67.99 13.42
CA ALA A 99 15.63 68.35 13.56
C ALA A 99 15.98 69.71 12.91
N LYS A 100 15.43 69.99 11.72
CA LYS A 100 15.65 71.26 10.98
C LYS A 100 15.16 72.48 11.73
N THR A 101 14.23 72.33 12.68
CA THR A 101 13.78 73.44 13.53
C THR A 101 14.90 74.07 14.37
N LEU A 102 15.99 73.33 14.66
CA LEU A 102 17.16 73.85 15.37
C LEU A 102 17.86 74.98 14.61
N ALA A 103 17.79 74.96 13.27
CA ALA A 103 18.32 76.02 12.42
C ALA A 103 17.33 77.18 12.23
N ASN A 104 16.07 77.08 12.68
CA ASN A 104 15.04 78.08 12.43
C ASN A 104 15.19 79.32 13.32
N TYR A 105 16.05 80.25 12.90
CA TYR A 105 16.26 81.54 13.56
C TYR A 105 16.32 82.69 12.55
N GLY A 106 15.15 83.04 12.03
CA GLY A 106 14.95 84.12 11.06
C GLY A 106 14.78 85.51 11.69
N LEU A 107 14.55 86.52 10.84
CA LEU A 107 14.45 87.93 11.24
C LEU A 107 13.34 88.19 12.27
N SER A 108 12.18 87.54 12.15
CA SER A 108 11.06 87.71 13.07
C SER A 108 11.40 87.27 14.50
N LYS A 109 12.12 86.16 14.67
CA LYS A 109 12.56 85.67 15.99
C LYS A 109 13.60 86.60 16.60
N LYS A 110 14.53 87.12 15.79
CA LYS A 110 15.57 88.07 16.24
C LYS A 110 15.04 89.38 16.81
N LEU A 111 13.81 89.77 16.45
CA LEU A 111 13.16 90.98 16.97
C LEU A 111 12.50 90.77 18.33
N ILE A 112 12.44 89.53 18.83
CA ILE A 112 11.93 89.20 20.16
C ILE A 112 13.09 89.36 21.17
N PRO A 113 13.01 90.26 22.16
CA PRO A 113 14.05 90.40 23.17
C PRO A 113 14.35 89.07 23.86
N PHE A 114 15.63 88.79 24.07
CA PHE A 114 16.20 87.61 24.73
C PHE A 114 15.95 86.26 24.04
N SER A 115 15.42 86.23 22.81
CA SER A 115 15.13 84.96 22.11
C SER A 115 16.39 84.14 21.77
N ALA A 116 17.56 84.79 21.66
CA ALA A 116 18.84 84.11 21.50
C ALA A 116 19.18 83.21 22.70
N LEU A 117 18.72 83.51 23.92
CA LEU A 117 18.94 82.62 25.07
C LEU A 117 18.28 81.25 24.85
N TYR A 118 17.04 81.25 24.34
CA TYR A 118 16.34 80.02 23.96
C TYR A 118 17.04 79.30 22.80
N ARG A 119 17.55 80.05 21.81
CA ARG A 119 18.34 79.50 20.70
C ARG A 119 19.59 78.77 21.20
N PHE A 120 20.30 79.32 22.19
CA PHE A 120 21.49 78.69 22.75
C PHE A 120 21.15 77.47 23.62
N THR A 121 19.95 77.37 24.19
CA THR A 121 19.55 76.16 24.94
C THR A 121 18.89 75.09 24.07
N ASN A 122 18.62 75.38 22.79
CA ASN A 122 17.91 74.48 21.90
C ASN A 122 18.85 73.43 21.31
N SER A 123 18.67 72.17 21.70
CA SER A 123 19.42 71.00 21.20
C SER A 123 18.57 69.75 21.37
N TYR A 124 18.81 68.75 20.53
CA TYR A 124 18.28 67.41 20.75
C TYR A 124 19.43 66.52 21.20
N HIS A 125 19.37 66.06 22.45
CA HIS A 125 20.39 65.16 23.00
C HIS A 125 20.32 63.76 22.39
N ASP A 126 19.18 63.40 21.80
CA ASP A 126 18.93 62.18 21.04
C ASP A 126 18.45 62.51 19.63
N LEU A 127 18.51 61.55 18.71
CA LEU A 127 17.93 61.69 17.39
C LEU A 127 16.40 61.57 17.50
N PRO A 128 15.62 62.47 16.89
CA PRO A 128 14.18 62.32 16.90
C PRO A 128 13.81 61.21 15.91
N LEU A 129 13.35 60.06 16.40
CA LEU A 129 12.98 58.90 15.58
C LEU A 129 11.46 58.81 15.39
N ILE A 130 11.06 58.29 14.24
CA ILE A 130 9.67 57.93 13.90
C ILE A 130 9.64 56.43 13.68
N TYR A 131 8.66 55.78 14.31
CA TYR A 131 8.45 54.33 14.24
C TYR A 131 7.18 54.00 13.47
N ASN A 132 7.30 53.13 12.46
CA ASN A 132 6.17 52.59 11.74
C ASN A 132 6.02 51.09 12.06
N SER A 133 5.02 50.77 12.88
CA SER A 133 4.71 49.39 13.30
C SER A 133 4.27 48.50 12.14
N GLU A 134 3.65 49.04 11.08
CA GLU A 134 3.24 48.26 9.91
C GLU A 134 4.46 47.82 9.09
N THR A 135 5.46 48.69 8.95
CA THR A 135 6.72 48.34 8.28
C THR A 135 7.58 47.40 9.12
N ALA A 136 7.55 47.53 10.45
CA ALA A 136 8.32 46.67 11.36
C ALA A 136 7.74 45.25 11.51
N ARG A 137 6.41 45.11 11.41
CA ARG A 137 5.69 43.86 11.70
C ARG A 137 6.20 42.63 10.94
N PRO A 138 6.39 42.64 9.61
CA PRO A 138 6.84 41.44 8.89
C PRO A 138 8.17 40.90 9.40
N PHE A 139 9.06 41.78 9.83
CA PHE A 139 10.35 41.40 10.37
C PHE A 139 10.27 40.94 11.83
N ILE A 140 9.43 41.55 12.66
CA ILE A 140 9.18 41.05 14.02
C ILE A 140 8.52 39.67 13.97
N GLU A 141 7.60 39.43 13.03
CA GLU A 141 7.01 38.11 12.78
C GLU A 141 8.06 37.09 12.31
N GLU A 142 8.98 37.50 11.42
CA GLU A 142 10.11 36.66 10.99
C GLU A 142 10.99 36.25 12.18
N ILE A 143 11.36 37.19 13.06
CA ILE A 143 12.17 36.89 14.24
C ILE A 143 11.39 36.05 15.26
N ALA A 144 10.12 36.38 15.51
CA ALA A 144 9.27 35.61 16.41
C ALA A 144 9.17 34.15 15.96
N ALA A 145 9.09 33.89 14.65
CA ALA A 145 9.09 32.53 14.12
C ALA A 145 10.38 31.73 14.47
N TYR A 146 11.55 32.39 14.56
CA TYR A 146 12.79 31.73 15.02
C TYR A 146 12.85 31.58 16.55
N GLY A 147 12.25 32.52 17.30
CA GLY A 147 12.18 32.46 18.76
C GLY A 147 11.09 31.52 19.30
N ASN A 148 10.15 31.11 18.44
CA ASN A 148 9.04 30.23 18.78
C ASN A 148 9.46 28.77 18.62
N VAL A 149 9.65 28.09 19.74
CA VAL A 149 9.91 26.65 19.79
C VAL A 149 8.67 25.97 20.32
N GLU A 150 8.09 25.05 19.55
CA GLU A 150 6.94 24.27 20.02
C GLU A 150 7.34 23.40 21.23
N PRO A 151 6.48 23.28 22.26
CA PRO A 151 6.75 22.40 23.39
C PRO A 151 6.74 20.93 22.97
N GLU A 152 7.69 20.14 23.47
CA GLU A 152 7.64 18.69 23.32
C GLU A 152 6.72 18.08 24.40
N PRO A 153 5.68 17.31 24.02
CA PRO A 153 4.78 16.69 24.98
C PRO A 153 5.49 15.63 25.82
N ALA A 154 5.02 15.41 27.05
CA ALA A 154 5.41 14.26 27.82
C ALA A 154 5.05 12.97 27.06
N ARG A 155 5.89 11.95 27.15
CA ARG A 155 5.68 10.66 26.47
C ARG A 155 5.79 9.51 27.44
N LEU A 156 5.12 8.43 27.12
CA LEU A 156 5.15 7.19 27.89
C LEU A 156 5.99 6.16 27.14
N ILE A 157 6.77 5.38 27.89
CA ILE A 157 7.59 4.32 27.32
C ILE A 157 7.31 3.03 28.09
N ALA A 158 6.95 1.95 27.38
CA ALA A 158 6.85 0.62 27.95
C ALA A 158 8.22 -0.08 27.90
N ASN A 159 8.76 -0.49 29.05
CA ASN A 159 10.01 -1.24 29.15
C ASN A 159 9.88 -2.32 30.24
N ASN A 160 10.25 -3.56 29.94
CA ASN A 160 10.37 -4.66 30.92
C ASN A 160 9.18 -4.83 31.88
N GLY A 161 7.94 -4.78 31.37
CA GLY A 161 6.76 -4.97 32.23
C GLY A 161 6.28 -3.71 32.97
N GLN A 162 6.79 -2.51 32.64
CA GLN A 162 6.41 -1.26 33.29
C GLN A 162 6.27 -0.12 32.28
N VAL A 163 5.32 0.78 32.54
CA VAL A 163 5.15 2.05 31.82
C VAL A 163 5.90 3.15 32.58
N GLY A 164 6.93 3.70 31.95
CA GLY A 164 7.69 4.86 32.42
C GLY A 164 7.27 6.17 31.74
N VAL A 165 7.65 7.30 32.32
CA VAL A 165 7.35 8.65 31.84
C VAL A 165 8.63 9.34 31.41
N VAL A 166 8.60 10.02 30.27
CA VAL A 166 9.57 11.07 29.91
C VAL A 166 8.85 12.40 30.00
N ALA A 167 9.42 13.33 30.76
CA ALA A 167 8.85 14.65 31.03
C ALA A 167 8.68 15.47 29.75
N ASP A 168 7.71 16.41 29.78
CA ASP A 168 7.54 17.43 28.75
C ASP A 168 8.72 18.42 28.75
N VAL A 169 9.09 18.90 27.57
CA VAL A 169 10.07 19.98 27.41
C VAL A 169 9.30 21.26 27.07
N PRO A 170 9.37 22.31 27.91
CA PRO A 170 8.72 23.58 27.60
C PRO A 170 9.27 24.19 26.31
N GLY A 171 8.36 24.69 25.48
CA GLY A 171 8.67 25.51 24.32
C GLY A 171 8.82 26.98 24.70
N THR A 172 9.10 27.81 23.71
CA THR A 172 9.23 29.28 23.85
C THR A 172 8.27 29.98 22.91
N ASN A 173 7.72 31.12 23.34
CA ASN A 173 6.90 31.99 22.49
C ASN A 173 7.33 33.45 22.65
N VAL A 174 7.48 34.15 21.53
CA VAL A 174 7.71 35.59 21.41
C VAL A 174 6.38 36.24 21.00
N ASP A 175 5.86 37.13 21.85
CA ASP A 175 4.67 37.90 21.52
C ASP A 175 5.02 39.05 20.56
N VAL A 176 4.38 39.06 19.39
CA VAL A 176 4.65 40.03 18.31
C VAL A 176 4.21 41.45 18.69
N GLU A 177 3.14 41.61 19.47
CA GLU A 177 2.62 42.91 19.85
C GLU A 177 3.48 43.54 20.96
N ASP A 178 3.87 42.75 21.96
CA ASP A 178 4.82 43.20 22.99
C ASP A 178 6.14 43.63 22.35
N ALA A 179 6.62 42.87 21.36
CA ALA A 179 7.84 43.18 20.63
C ALA A 179 7.75 44.48 19.81
N LEU A 180 6.63 44.70 19.12
CA LEU A 180 6.38 45.95 18.39
C LEU A 180 6.27 47.16 19.33
N GLN A 181 5.65 46.99 20.50
CA GLN A 181 5.53 48.04 21.50
C GLN A 181 6.91 48.43 22.05
N ALA A 182 7.75 47.45 22.41
CA ALA A 182 9.08 47.72 22.93
C ALA A 182 10.02 48.33 21.87
N LEU A 183 9.88 47.99 20.58
CA LEU A 183 10.60 48.66 19.48
C LEU A 183 10.29 50.17 19.40
N GLY A 184 9.03 50.56 19.64
CA GLY A 184 8.59 51.96 19.57
C GLY A 184 9.07 52.87 20.72
N HIS A 185 9.67 52.29 21.78
CA HIS A 185 10.20 53.02 22.93
C HIS A 185 11.73 53.16 22.92
N VAL A 186 12.37 52.77 21.82
CA VAL A 186 13.82 52.93 21.66
C VAL A 186 14.16 54.41 21.49
N GLU A 187 15.15 54.93 22.22
CA GLU A 187 15.52 56.35 22.17
C GLU A 187 16.98 56.63 21.72
N TYR A 188 17.84 55.60 21.62
CA TYR A 188 19.31 55.76 21.50
C TYR A 188 19.91 55.05 20.27
N VAL A 189 20.93 55.62 19.60
CA VAL A 189 21.34 55.18 18.24
C VAL A 189 22.72 54.53 18.10
N ASP A 190 23.64 54.55 19.08
CA ASP A 190 24.96 53.91 18.84
C ASP A 190 24.87 52.38 18.81
N ARG A 191 23.88 51.82 19.52
CA ARG A 191 23.47 50.42 19.44
C ARG A 191 22.08 50.27 20.05
N ILE A 192 21.06 50.21 19.21
CA ILE A 192 19.73 49.81 19.66
C ILE A 192 19.80 48.30 19.89
N GLU A 193 19.75 47.86 21.15
CA GLU A 193 19.50 46.48 21.53
C GLU A 193 18.03 46.34 21.92
N PHE A 194 17.28 45.54 21.16
CA PHE A 194 15.93 45.16 21.49
C PHE A 194 15.90 43.70 21.97
N TYR A 195 15.22 43.45 23.07
CA TYR A 195 15.03 42.13 23.67
C TYR A 195 13.57 41.72 23.45
N ALA A 196 13.34 40.66 22.69
CA ALA A 196 12.03 40.04 22.64
C ALA A 196 11.94 39.02 23.77
N ASP A 197 11.06 39.25 24.75
CA ASP A 197 10.87 38.33 25.86
C ASP A 197 10.31 36.99 25.35
N GLN A 198 10.93 35.89 25.81
CA GLN A 198 10.45 34.54 25.55
C GLN A 198 9.67 34.03 26.75
N TYR A 199 8.42 33.65 26.52
CA TYR A 199 7.58 33.03 27.54
C TYR A 199 7.58 31.51 27.37
N ALA A 200 7.71 30.77 28.48
CA ALA A 200 7.66 29.32 28.45
C ALA A 200 6.22 28.83 28.17
N VAL A 201 6.05 28.06 27.10
CA VAL A 201 4.77 27.41 26.76
C VAL A 201 4.90 25.93 27.10
N ARG A 202 3.94 25.38 27.84
CA ARG A 202 3.89 23.94 28.12
C ARG A 202 2.88 23.24 27.24
N SER A 203 3.19 21.99 26.90
CA SER A 203 2.25 21.11 26.24
C SER A 203 1.05 20.80 27.15
N GLU A 204 -0.11 20.52 26.55
CA GLU A 204 -1.28 20.02 27.28
C GLU A 204 -1.02 18.65 27.93
N LEU A 205 -0.13 17.86 27.32
CA LEU A 205 0.34 16.57 27.82
C LEU A 205 1.56 16.79 28.71
N THR A 206 1.31 17.05 29.99
CA THR A 206 2.34 17.29 31.00
C THR A 206 2.83 15.99 31.64
N GLU A 207 4.03 16.05 32.24
CA GLU A 207 4.59 14.96 33.05
C GLU A 207 3.61 14.45 34.13
N ALA A 208 2.84 15.35 34.74
CA ALA A 208 1.85 14.99 35.76
C ALA A 208 0.73 14.12 35.20
N LYS A 209 0.17 14.47 34.03
CA LYS A 209 -0.86 13.68 33.35
C LYS A 209 -0.30 12.34 32.86
N ALA A 210 0.92 12.34 32.34
CA ALA A 210 1.60 11.12 31.94
C ALA A 210 1.86 10.19 33.15
N SER A 211 2.28 10.75 34.28
CA SER A 211 2.53 9.99 35.53
C SER A 211 1.26 9.39 36.12
N GLU A 212 0.15 10.14 36.12
CA GLU A 212 -1.15 9.63 36.55
C GLU A 212 -1.57 8.41 35.72
N PHE A 213 -1.47 8.52 34.39
CA PHE A 213 -1.81 7.43 33.48
C PHE A 213 -0.84 6.24 33.61
N ALA A 214 0.46 6.48 33.74
CA ALA A 214 1.46 5.43 33.94
C ALA A 214 1.19 4.62 35.22
N ASN A 215 0.76 5.27 36.30
CA ASN A 215 0.40 4.59 37.54
C ASN A 215 -0.83 3.70 37.38
N GLN A 216 -1.86 4.18 36.67
CA GLN A 216 -3.06 3.38 36.36
C GLN A 216 -2.70 2.17 35.49
N ALA A 217 -1.90 2.37 34.44
CA ALA A 217 -1.43 1.29 33.56
C ALA A 217 -0.58 0.26 34.32
N ASN A 218 0.34 0.69 35.18
CA ASN A 218 1.17 -0.21 36.00
C ASN A 218 0.36 -0.97 37.05
N GLN A 219 -0.71 -0.40 37.59
CA GLN A 219 -1.62 -1.12 38.49
C GLN A 219 -2.37 -2.23 37.76
N PHE A 220 -2.77 -1.96 36.52
CA PHE A 220 -3.41 -2.94 35.65
C PHE A 220 -2.45 -4.11 35.32
N ILE A 221 -1.21 -3.83 34.90
CA ILE A 221 -0.18 -4.84 34.61
C ILE A 221 0.12 -5.73 35.84
N LYS A 222 0.09 -5.16 37.05
CA LYS A 222 0.36 -5.91 38.29
C LYS A 222 -0.77 -6.84 38.74
N THR A 223 -2.00 -6.63 38.26
CA THR A 223 -3.18 -7.36 38.72
C THR A 223 -3.91 -7.96 37.52
N PRO A 224 -3.34 -8.99 36.90
CA PRO A 224 -3.88 -9.49 35.65
C PRO A 224 -5.23 -10.19 35.80
N PRO A 225 -6.06 -10.24 34.74
CA PRO A 225 -7.24 -11.10 34.74
C PRO A 225 -6.82 -12.57 34.87
N VAL A 226 -7.65 -13.34 35.57
CA VAL A 226 -7.45 -14.78 35.73
C VAL A 226 -8.06 -15.45 34.50
N PHE A 227 -7.31 -16.29 33.80
CA PHE A 227 -7.86 -17.07 32.70
C PHE A 227 -8.27 -18.43 33.22
N GLU A 228 -9.52 -18.81 33.01
CA GLU A 228 -10.01 -20.15 33.34
C GLU A 228 -10.25 -20.93 32.06
N LEU A 229 -9.86 -22.19 32.05
CA LEU A 229 -10.09 -23.12 30.94
C LEU A 229 -10.49 -24.47 31.52
N ASP A 230 -11.71 -24.93 31.21
CA ASP A 230 -12.25 -26.20 31.74
C ASP A 230 -12.06 -26.34 33.28
N GLY A 231 -12.16 -25.22 34.01
CA GLY A 231 -12.01 -25.16 35.47
C GLY A 231 -10.57 -25.13 36.00
N GLN A 232 -9.56 -25.02 35.13
CA GLN A 232 -8.16 -24.79 35.52
C GLN A 232 -7.75 -23.33 35.30
N VAL A 233 -6.96 -22.79 36.22
CA VAL A 233 -6.41 -21.44 36.11
C VAL A 233 -5.16 -21.46 35.24
N VAL A 234 -5.18 -20.70 34.14
CA VAL A 234 -4.03 -20.41 33.28
C VAL A 234 -3.40 -19.10 33.75
N ASN A 235 -2.20 -19.19 34.34
CA ASN A 235 -1.48 -18.03 34.84
C ASN A 235 -0.74 -17.30 33.71
N VAL A 236 -1.01 -16.01 33.51
CA VAL A 236 -0.23 -15.17 32.59
C VAL A 236 0.96 -14.57 33.33
N ALA A 237 2.17 -14.77 32.82
CA ALA A 237 3.34 -14.10 33.35
C ALA A 237 3.20 -12.57 33.17
N PRO A 238 3.47 -11.74 34.21
CA PRO A 238 3.37 -10.27 34.12
C PRO A 238 4.18 -9.64 32.98
N THR A 239 5.26 -10.29 32.53
CA THR A 239 6.09 -9.82 31.41
C THR A 239 5.35 -9.81 30.08
N ASN A 240 4.43 -10.76 29.83
CA ASN A 240 3.71 -10.85 28.56
C ASN A 240 2.61 -9.80 28.44
N MET A 241 2.11 -9.28 29.57
CA MET A 241 0.98 -8.36 29.58
C MET A 241 1.35 -6.91 29.29
N ALA A 242 2.59 -6.48 29.52
CA ALA A 242 2.99 -5.15 29.09
C ALA A 242 3.01 -5.02 27.56
N ASP A 243 3.32 -6.11 26.84
CA ASP A 243 3.36 -6.14 25.37
C ASP A 243 1.95 -6.18 24.75
N TRP A 244 0.92 -6.50 25.55
CA TRP A 244 -0.48 -6.49 25.13
C TRP A 244 -1.06 -5.10 24.98
N PHE A 245 -0.35 -4.05 25.37
CA PHE A 245 -0.89 -2.69 25.32
C PHE A 245 -0.03 -1.77 24.48
N ASN A 246 -0.69 -1.11 23.52
CA ASN A 246 -0.16 0.05 22.85
C ASN A 246 -0.67 1.30 23.58
N ILE A 247 0.22 2.25 23.82
CA ILE A 247 -0.14 3.54 24.38
C ILE A 247 -0.41 4.48 23.21
N GLU A 248 -1.66 4.89 23.07
CA GLU A 248 -2.08 5.81 22.01
C GLU A 248 -2.41 7.18 22.59
N GLN A 249 -2.23 8.21 21.75
CA GLN A 249 -2.64 9.57 22.06
C GLN A 249 -3.81 9.95 21.15
N VAL A 250 -4.99 10.15 21.74
CA VAL A 250 -6.19 10.56 21.02
C VAL A 250 -6.75 11.80 21.69
N ASN A 251 -6.88 12.89 20.94
CA ASN A 251 -7.42 14.18 21.42
C ASN A 251 -6.73 14.70 22.71
N SER A 252 -5.40 14.75 22.73
CA SER A 252 -4.60 15.17 23.90
C SER A 252 -4.84 14.34 25.18
N LYS A 253 -5.19 13.05 25.03
CA LYS A 253 -5.34 12.09 26.13
C LYS A 253 -4.61 10.79 25.82
N TYR A 254 -4.04 10.16 26.84
CA TYR A 254 -3.49 8.82 26.73
C TYR A 254 -4.62 7.78 26.84
N GLN A 255 -4.56 6.75 26.00
CA GLN A 255 -5.43 5.58 26.09
C GLN A 255 -4.60 4.31 25.93
N LEU A 256 -5.04 3.22 26.58
CA LEU A 256 -4.49 1.89 26.37
C LEU A 256 -5.30 1.23 25.27
N ALA A 257 -4.65 0.94 24.15
CA ALA A 257 -5.21 0.11 23.08
C ALA A 257 -4.67 -1.31 23.22
N LEU A 258 -5.52 -2.31 22.96
CA LEU A 258 -5.10 -3.70 22.98
C LEU A 258 -4.25 -4.01 21.73
N ASN A 259 -3.03 -4.48 21.95
CA ASN A 259 -2.19 -5.07 20.92
C ASN A 259 -2.71 -6.49 20.61
N GLN A 260 -3.63 -6.58 19.66
CA GLN A 260 -4.26 -7.84 19.28
C GLN A 260 -3.26 -8.89 18.78
N ASP A 261 -2.14 -8.46 18.19
CA ASP A 261 -1.09 -9.37 17.71
C ASP A 261 -0.33 -10.02 18.87
N ALA A 262 0.11 -9.23 19.86
CA ALA A 262 0.80 -9.75 21.04
C ALA A 262 -0.08 -10.66 21.91
N VAL A 263 -1.37 -10.30 22.06
CA VAL A 263 -2.36 -11.19 22.70
C VAL A 263 -2.55 -12.44 21.87
N GLY A 264 -2.62 -12.30 20.55
CA GLY A 264 -2.79 -13.40 19.60
C GLY A 264 -1.64 -14.41 19.68
N GLU A 265 -0.39 -13.95 19.73
CA GLU A 265 0.80 -14.80 19.88
C GLU A 265 0.80 -15.55 21.21
N TYR A 266 0.40 -14.88 22.30
CA TYR A 266 0.24 -15.55 23.59
C TYR A 266 -0.86 -16.62 23.55
N LEU A 267 -2.02 -16.30 22.97
CA LEU A 267 -3.10 -17.27 22.79
C LEU A 267 -2.66 -18.45 21.90
N ASP A 268 -1.75 -18.25 20.96
CA ASP A 268 -1.16 -19.35 20.17
C ASP A 268 -0.23 -20.25 21.00
N GLN A 269 0.56 -19.66 21.92
CA GLN A 269 1.37 -20.44 22.87
C GLN A 269 0.48 -21.28 23.80
N VAL A 270 -0.56 -20.65 24.36
CA VAL A 270 -1.56 -21.34 25.19
C VAL A 270 -2.28 -22.40 24.37
N ALA A 271 -2.70 -22.10 23.14
CA ALA A 271 -3.36 -23.07 22.26
C ALA A 271 -2.45 -24.24 21.89
N HIS A 272 -1.13 -24.05 21.79
CA HIS A 272 -0.18 -25.13 21.51
C HIS A 272 -0.14 -26.17 22.64
N GLU A 273 -0.14 -25.73 23.89
CA GLU A 273 -0.20 -26.63 25.06
C GLU A 273 -1.54 -27.38 25.17
N LEU A 274 -2.61 -26.78 24.63
CA LEU A 274 -3.99 -27.26 24.73
C LEU A 274 -4.48 -28.02 23.49
N PHE A 275 -3.66 -28.06 22.44
CA PHE A 275 -4.04 -28.63 21.16
C PHE A 275 -4.24 -30.14 21.29
N VAL A 276 -5.49 -30.57 21.11
CA VAL A 276 -5.82 -31.98 20.94
C VAL A 276 -6.01 -32.25 19.45
N PRO A 277 -5.08 -32.95 18.77
CA PRO A 277 -5.20 -33.22 17.34
C PRO A 277 -6.47 -34.03 17.05
N SER A 278 -7.15 -33.70 15.95
CA SER A 278 -8.23 -34.56 15.46
C SER A 278 -7.65 -35.84 14.87
N VAL A 279 -8.32 -36.97 15.12
CA VAL A 279 -8.01 -38.24 14.47
C VAL A 279 -8.93 -38.37 13.28
N GLY A 280 -8.39 -38.36 12.06
CA GLY A 280 -9.19 -38.39 10.83
C GLY A 280 -10.13 -39.59 10.72
N THR A 281 -11.30 -39.38 10.12
CA THR A 281 -12.20 -40.47 9.72
C THR A 281 -11.58 -41.26 8.57
N LYS A 282 -11.55 -42.58 8.68
CA LYS A 282 -11.04 -43.47 7.64
C LYS A 282 -12.20 -44.26 7.03
N VAL A 283 -12.43 -44.05 5.74
CA VAL A 283 -13.49 -44.73 4.96
C VAL A 283 -12.84 -45.70 3.98
N THR A 284 -13.20 -46.96 4.05
CA THR A 284 -12.73 -48.00 3.12
C THR A 284 -13.81 -48.27 2.08
N LEU A 285 -13.45 -48.14 0.81
CA LEU A 285 -14.32 -48.38 -0.33
C LEU A 285 -13.89 -49.64 -1.08
N LEU A 286 -14.84 -50.52 -1.38
CA LEU A 286 -14.68 -51.62 -2.35
C LEU A 286 -15.60 -51.33 -3.53
N ASP A 287 -15.03 -51.20 -4.73
CA ASP A 287 -15.80 -50.88 -5.94
C ASP A 287 -16.68 -49.62 -5.75
N GLY A 288 -16.15 -48.61 -5.07
CA GLY A 288 -16.84 -47.35 -4.79
C GLY A 288 -17.91 -47.43 -3.70
N GLN A 289 -18.22 -48.62 -3.17
CA GLN A 289 -19.15 -48.78 -2.04
C GLN A 289 -18.41 -48.79 -0.71
N GLU A 290 -18.95 -48.07 0.26
CA GLU A 290 -18.43 -48.05 1.62
C GLU A 290 -18.60 -49.41 2.29
N THR A 291 -17.47 -49.99 2.71
CA THR A 291 -17.43 -51.29 3.42
C THR A 291 -17.14 -51.10 4.89
N THR A 292 -16.35 -50.10 5.26
CA THR A 292 -15.98 -49.82 6.64
C THR A 292 -15.75 -48.33 6.81
N ARG A 293 -16.24 -47.79 7.93
CA ARG A 293 -15.95 -46.44 8.38
C ARG A 293 -15.46 -46.50 9.81
N VAL A 294 -14.24 -46.03 10.00
CA VAL A 294 -13.71 -45.73 11.33
C VAL A 294 -13.90 -44.24 11.53
N ASN A 295 -14.91 -43.87 12.33
CA ASN A 295 -15.18 -42.48 12.65
C ASN A 295 -13.98 -41.87 13.36
N GLY A 296 -13.62 -40.67 12.92
CA GLY A 296 -12.60 -39.88 13.56
C GLY A 296 -13.03 -39.37 14.93
N VAL A 297 -12.05 -38.97 15.73
CA VAL A 297 -12.27 -38.27 17.01
C VAL A 297 -12.03 -36.79 16.74
N ALA A 298 -13.00 -35.94 17.08
CA ALA A 298 -12.87 -34.49 16.94
C ALA A 298 -11.67 -34.00 17.76
N GLY A 299 -10.91 -33.08 17.17
CA GLY A 299 -9.86 -32.36 17.89
C GLY A 299 -10.47 -31.24 18.72
N LYS A 300 -9.69 -30.65 19.61
CA LYS A 300 -10.06 -29.44 20.34
C LYS A 300 -9.01 -28.37 20.08
N VAL A 301 -9.47 -27.15 19.82
CA VAL A 301 -8.62 -25.98 19.67
C VAL A 301 -9.24 -24.81 20.42
N LEU A 302 -8.40 -23.88 20.89
CA LEU A 302 -8.86 -22.64 21.49
C LEU A 302 -9.64 -21.80 20.48
N ASP A 303 -10.82 -21.31 20.87
CA ASP A 303 -11.55 -20.29 20.12
C ASP A 303 -10.86 -18.93 20.30
N LYS A 304 -9.80 -18.71 19.51
CA LYS A 304 -8.95 -17.52 19.58
C LYS A 304 -9.73 -16.23 19.36
N GLN A 305 -10.71 -16.25 18.44
CA GLN A 305 -11.50 -15.06 18.13
C GLN A 305 -12.38 -14.67 19.32
N LYS A 306 -13.06 -15.65 19.93
CA LYS A 306 -13.86 -15.39 21.12
C LYS A 306 -13.01 -15.00 22.31
N ALA A 307 -11.87 -15.66 22.53
CA ALA A 307 -10.93 -15.33 23.59
C ALA A 307 -10.44 -13.88 23.49
N LEU A 308 -10.05 -13.43 22.29
CA LEU A 308 -9.62 -12.05 22.05
C LEU A 308 -10.75 -11.04 22.36
N ALA A 309 -11.98 -11.33 21.91
CA ALA A 309 -13.12 -10.46 22.15
C ALA A 309 -13.50 -10.37 23.65
N ASP A 310 -13.42 -11.50 24.38
CA ASP A 310 -13.71 -11.52 25.81
C ASP A 310 -12.60 -10.79 26.61
N ILE A 311 -11.33 -10.89 26.19
CA ILE A 311 -10.22 -10.09 26.72
C ILE A 311 -10.45 -8.59 26.49
N GLU A 312 -10.75 -8.18 25.27
CA GLU A 312 -11.02 -6.78 24.93
C GLU A 312 -12.21 -6.21 25.71
N ALA A 313 -13.27 -6.99 25.87
CA ALA A 313 -14.44 -6.60 26.66
C ALA A 313 -14.12 -6.42 28.15
N ALA A 314 -13.33 -7.32 28.75
CA ALA A 314 -12.90 -7.20 30.14
C ALA A 314 -12.02 -5.95 30.36
N LEU A 315 -11.15 -5.65 29.40
CA LEU A 315 -10.29 -4.47 29.43
C LEU A 315 -11.07 -3.17 29.34
N SER A 316 -12.08 -3.10 28.46
CA SER A 316 -12.90 -1.90 28.27
C SER A 316 -13.70 -1.49 29.51
N LYS A 317 -13.96 -2.42 30.44
CA LYS A 317 -14.75 -2.20 31.66
C LYS A 317 -13.91 -1.89 32.89
N GLY A 318 -12.58 -2.08 32.82
CA GLY A 318 -11.71 -1.96 33.98
C GLY A 318 -11.94 -3.05 35.03
N ASP A 319 -12.47 -4.21 34.61
CA ASP A 319 -12.79 -5.34 35.48
C ASP A 319 -11.51 -6.12 35.84
N VAL A 320 -10.67 -5.49 36.66
CA VAL A 320 -9.42 -6.07 37.18
C VAL A 320 -9.75 -7.21 38.15
N GLY A 321 -9.30 -8.43 37.84
CA GLY A 321 -9.47 -9.62 38.70
C GLY A 321 -10.70 -10.50 38.43
N GLN A 322 -11.47 -10.23 37.36
CA GLN A 322 -12.52 -11.13 36.91
C GLN A 322 -11.93 -12.32 36.11
N SER A 323 -12.55 -13.49 36.25
CA SER A 323 -12.19 -14.69 35.48
C SER A 323 -12.67 -14.57 34.01
N ILE A 324 -11.77 -14.82 33.06
CA ILE A 324 -12.05 -14.92 31.62
C ILE A 324 -12.06 -16.41 31.25
N ASP A 325 -13.23 -16.92 30.86
CA ASP A 325 -13.45 -18.30 30.42
C ASP A 325 -12.97 -18.50 28.98
N LEU A 326 -11.79 -19.10 28.82
CA LEU A 326 -11.25 -19.54 27.54
C LEU A 326 -12.01 -20.79 27.09
N ARG A 327 -12.52 -20.77 25.85
CA ARG A 327 -13.35 -21.87 25.33
C ARG A 327 -12.63 -22.67 24.26
N LEU A 328 -12.78 -23.99 24.33
CA LEU A 328 -12.39 -24.88 23.26
C LEU A 328 -13.54 -25.05 22.27
N THR A 329 -13.20 -25.10 20.99
CA THR A 329 -14.12 -25.46 19.91
C THR A 329 -13.70 -26.79 19.27
N ASP A 330 -14.68 -27.54 18.78
CA ASP A 330 -14.46 -28.83 18.16
C ASP A 330 -13.91 -28.66 16.74
N VAL A 331 -12.81 -29.35 16.44
CA VAL A 331 -12.25 -29.43 15.09
C VAL A 331 -12.72 -30.72 14.43
N THR A 332 -13.55 -30.59 13.41
CA THR A 332 -14.07 -31.73 12.64
C THR A 332 -12.93 -32.56 12.06
N PRO A 333 -12.93 -33.90 12.25
CA PRO A 333 -11.92 -34.76 11.68
C PRO A 333 -11.93 -34.73 10.15
N GLY A 334 -10.75 -34.62 9.53
CA GLY A 334 -10.61 -34.84 8.08
C GLY A 334 -11.01 -36.26 7.69
N VAL A 335 -11.51 -36.46 6.47
CA VAL A 335 -11.90 -37.79 5.95
C VAL A 335 -10.87 -38.28 4.94
N THR A 336 -10.30 -39.46 5.17
CA THR A 336 -9.43 -40.16 4.23
C THR A 336 -10.14 -41.38 3.67
N TYR A 337 -9.88 -41.69 2.40
CA TYR A 337 -10.53 -42.80 1.71
C TYR A 337 -9.50 -43.80 1.19
N GLU A 338 -9.60 -45.04 1.65
CA GLU A 338 -8.86 -46.17 1.07
C GLU A 338 -9.74 -46.87 0.04
N ARG A 339 -9.30 -46.86 -1.23
CA ARG A 339 -10.04 -47.47 -2.34
C ARG A 339 -9.41 -48.79 -2.74
N THR A 340 -10.22 -49.83 -2.77
CA THR A 340 -9.90 -51.14 -3.32
C THR A 340 -10.92 -51.48 -4.41
N TYR A 341 -10.49 -52.34 -5.33
CA TYR A 341 -11.30 -52.70 -6.50
C TYR A 341 -11.24 -54.21 -6.68
N SER A 342 -12.39 -54.85 -6.81
CA SER A 342 -12.50 -56.28 -7.10
C SER A 342 -11.95 -56.58 -8.49
N ARG A 343 -11.36 -57.76 -8.68
CA ARG A 343 -10.88 -58.24 -10.00
C ARG A 343 -12.05 -58.74 -10.84
N THR A 344 -13.03 -57.87 -11.06
CA THR A 344 -14.24 -58.14 -11.84
C THR A 344 -14.47 -57.01 -12.84
N ILE A 345 -15.39 -57.22 -13.80
CA ILE A 345 -15.79 -56.16 -14.74
C ILE A 345 -16.42 -54.98 -13.99
N SER A 346 -17.17 -55.23 -12.90
CA SER A 346 -17.73 -54.16 -12.06
C SER A 346 -16.62 -53.34 -11.39
N GLY A 347 -15.61 -54.01 -10.83
CA GLY A 347 -14.44 -53.35 -10.26
C GLY A 347 -13.61 -52.58 -11.28
N LEU A 348 -13.47 -53.08 -12.51
CA LEU A 348 -12.82 -52.36 -13.62
C LEU A 348 -13.54 -51.05 -13.93
N LYS A 349 -14.88 -51.05 -13.99
CA LYS A 349 -15.67 -49.84 -14.28
C LYS A 349 -15.40 -48.76 -13.25
N VAL A 350 -15.45 -49.12 -11.96
CA VAL A 350 -15.20 -48.19 -10.86
C VAL A 350 -13.74 -47.73 -10.87
N PHE A 351 -12.80 -48.63 -11.11
CA PHE A 351 -11.38 -48.30 -11.21
C PHE A 351 -11.09 -47.27 -12.31
N VAL A 352 -11.64 -47.48 -13.52
CA VAL A 352 -11.47 -46.54 -14.64
C VAL A 352 -12.10 -45.19 -14.31
N ALA A 353 -13.33 -45.19 -13.78
CA ALA A 353 -14.00 -43.96 -13.38
C ALA A 353 -13.21 -43.18 -12.31
N ASP A 354 -12.79 -43.84 -11.24
CA ASP A 354 -12.07 -43.22 -10.12
C ASP A 354 -10.68 -42.72 -10.53
N THR A 355 -9.96 -43.47 -11.36
CA THR A 355 -8.60 -43.10 -11.78
C THR A 355 -8.65 -41.96 -12.80
N ALA A 356 -9.59 -42.01 -13.74
CA ALA A 356 -9.77 -40.94 -14.73
C ALA A 356 -10.32 -39.66 -14.10
N ALA A 357 -11.21 -39.74 -13.10
CA ALA A 357 -11.80 -38.58 -12.41
C ALA A 357 -10.79 -37.71 -11.65
N ARG A 358 -9.60 -38.25 -11.33
CA ARG A 358 -8.50 -37.48 -10.71
C ARG A 358 -7.88 -36.48 -11.69
N GLY A 359 -8.12 -36.66 -12.98
CA GLY A 359 -7.73 -35.72 -14.03
C GLY A 359 -8.92 -35.29 -14.88
N ASN A 360 -8.65 -34.44 -15.85
CA ASN A 360 -9.64 -34.04 -16.85
C ASN A 360 -9.56 -34.96 -18.09
N PHE A 361 -9.79 -36.24 -17.84
CA PHE A 361 -9.75 -37.30 -18.84
C PHE A 361 -11.15 -37.70 -19.31
N TYR A 362 -11.18 -38.26 -20.52
CA TYR A 362 -12.32 -38.92 -21.13
C TYR A 362 -11.82 -40.28 -21.61
N VAL A 363 -12.33 -41.34 -21.02
CA VAL A 363 -11.79 -42.69 -21.20
C VAL A 363 -12.89 -43.61 -21.68
N SER A 364 -12.57 -44.47 -22.64
CA SER A 364 -13.43 -45.59 -23.02
C SER A 364 -12.56 -46.81 -23.25
N LEU A 365 -13.01 -47.95 -22.75
CA LEU A 365 -12.40 -49.25 -22.95
C LEU A 365 -13.48 -50.25 -23.36
N VAL A 366 -13.22 -50.99 -24.44
CA VAL A 366 -14.08 -52.07 -24.92
C VAL A 366 -13.23 -53.28 -25.28
N GLY A 367 -13.47 -54.40 -24.62
CA GLY A 367 -12.89 -55.69 -24.99
C GLY A 367 -13.33 -56.11 -26.39
N ILE A 368 -12.36 -56.42 -27.25
CA ILE A 368 -12.60 -56.89 -28.62
C ILE A 368 -12.92 -58.37 -28.60
N ASP A 369 -12.13 -59.15 -27.85
CA ASP A 369 -12.33 -60.60 -27.72
C ASP A 369 -13.31 -60.94 -26.57
N ASN A 370 -13.57 -60.00 -25.65
CA ASN A 370 -14.61 -60.09 -24.63
C ASN A 370 -15.44 -58.79 -24.56
N PRO A 371 -16.53 -58.67 -25.32
CA PRO A 371 -17.35 -57.45 -25.38
C PRO A 371 -18.06 -57.08 -24.07
N SER A 372 -18.10 -57.97 -23.07
CA SER A 372 -18.63 -57.64 -21.74
C SER A 372 -17.67 -56.79 -20.92
N MET A 373 -16.36 -56.85 -21.23
CA MET A 373 -15.33 -56.00 -20.62
C MET A 373 -15.46 -54.58 -21.17
N LYS A 374 -16.24 -53.75 -20.50
CA LYS A 374 -16.47 -52.34 -20.85
C LYS A 374 -16.33 -51.46 -19.62
N ALA A 375 -15.61 -50.35 -19.78
CA ALA A 375 -15.47 -49.33 -18.76
C ALA A 375 -15.28 -47.96 -19.42
N GLU A 376 -15.85 -46.92 -18.85
CA GLU A 376 -15.76 -45.56 -19.38
C GLU A 376 -15.76 -44.52 -18.25
N TYR A 377 -15.23 -43.35 -18.56
CA TYR A 377 -15.40 -42.15 -17.76
C TYR A 377 -15.58 -40.96 -18.70
N ARG A 378 -16.76 -40.33 -18.66
CA ARG A 378 -17.15 -39.27 -19.62
C ARG A 378 -17.00 -39.72 -21.08
N GLY A 379 -17.14 -41.02 -21.34
CA GLY A 379 -16.83 -41.64 -22.63
C GLY A 379 -17.63 -41.06 -23.79
N GLY A 380 -18.89 -40.68 -23.54
CA GLY A 380 -19.81 -40.11 -24.53
C GLY A 380 -19.67 -38.60 -24.76
N THR A 381 -18.81 -37.91 -24.02
CA THR A 381 -18.64 -36.46 -24.17
C THR A 381 -17.89 -36.13 -25.47
N SER A 382 -18.46 -35.22 -26.26
CA SER A 382 -17.84 -34.74 -27.49
C SER A 382 -16.84 -33.63 -27.19
N ILE A 383 -15.59 -33.82 -27.59
CA ILE A 383 -14.53 -32.81 -27.51
C ILE A 383 -13.71 -32.80 -28.82
N THR A 384 -12.84 -31.81 -28.98
CA THR A 384 -11.98 -31.65 -30.15
C THR A 384 -11.19 -32.94 -30.41
N ALA A 385 -11.33 -33.55 -31.59
CA ALA A 385 -10.69 -34.83 -31.88
C ALA A 385 -9.16 -34.74 -32.08
N ALA A 386 -8.64 -33.52 -32.27
CA ALA A 386 -7.27 -33.27 -32.72
C ALA A 386 -6.95 -34.16 -33.94
N SER A 387 -5.80 -34.84 -34.03
CA SER A 387 -5.46 -35.73 -35.15
C SER A 387 -6.09 -37.13 -35.09
N THR A 388 -6.87 -37.48 -34.07
CA THR A 388 -7.50 -38.82 -34.00
C THR A 388 -8.54 -39.03 -35.09
N TYR A 389 -9.21 -37.97 -35.58
CA TYR A 389 -10.19 -38.06 -36.67
C TYR A 389 -9.64 -38.68 -37.97
N LYS A 390 -8.31 -38.71 -38.15
CA LYS A 390 -7.67 -39.26 -39.35
C LYS A 390 -7.97 -40.75 -39.54
N VAL A 391 -8.26 -41.49 -38.46
CA VAL A 391 -8.71 -42.89 -38.58
C VAL A 391 -10.07 -43.01 -39.28
N TYR A 392 -10.95 -42.03 -39.05
CA TYR A 392 -12.26 -41.95 -39.71
C TYR A 392 -12.13 -41.60 -41.19
N VAL A 393 -11.21 -40.69 -41.52
CA VAL A 393 -10.91 -40.34 -42.91
C VAL A 393 -10.34 -41.55 -43.66
N ALA A 394 -9.36 -42.25 -43.08
CA ALA A 394 -8.80 -43.45 -43.68
C ALA A 394 -9.87 -44.54 -43.90
N TYR A 395 -10.71 -44.78 -42.90
CA TYR A 395 -11.84 -45.71 -43.01
C TYR A 395 -12.75 -45.42 -44.20
N TYR A 396 -13.20 -44.17 -44.33
CA TYR A 396 -14.10 -43.78 -45.41
C TYR A 396 -13.45 -44.01 -46.78
N ILE A 397 -12.20 -43.62 -46.94
CA ILE A 397 -11.49 -43.72 -48.22
C ILE A 397 -11.27 -45.17 -48.61
N MET A 398 -10.83 -46.01 -47.67
CA MET A 398 -10.69 -47.45 -47.91
C MET A 398 -12.03 -48.08 -48.33
N ARG A 399 -13.14 -47.64 -47.74
CA ARG A 399 -14.48 -48.08 -48.15
C ARG A 399 -14.85 -47.63 -49.56
N GLU A 400 -14.50 -46.41 -49.98
CA GLU A 400 -14.70 -45.98 -51.37
C GLU A 400 -13.90 -46.85 -52.35
N ILE A 401 -12.67 -47.21 -51.98
CA ILE A 401 -11.81 -48.08 -52.79
C ILE A 401 -12.39 -49.50 -52.90
N GLU A 402 -12.88 -50.08 -51.80
CA GLU A 402 -13.56 -51.39 -51.83
C GLU A 402 -14.79 -51.40 -52.73
N GLN A 403 -15.45 -50.26 -52.87
CA GLN A 403 -16.66 -50.11 -53.65
C GLN A 403 -16.37 -49.68 -55.10
N GLY A 404 -15.09 -49.65 -55.50
CA GLY A 404 -14.67 -49.28 -56.85
C GLY A 404 -14.95 -47.82 -57.21
N ARG A 405 -15.13 -46.95 -56.21
CA ARG A 405 -15.41 -45.51 -56.41
C ARG A 405 -14.18 -44.63 -56.32
N ALA A 406 -13.05 -45.20 -55.91
CA ALA A 406 -11.75 -44.57 -55.87
C ALA A 406 -10.66 -45.65 -56.02
N GLU A 407 -9.45 -45.23 -56.33
CA GLU A 407 -8.29 -46.09 -56.42
C GLU A 407 -7.14 -45.57 -55.54
N TRP A 408 -6.27 -46.47 -55.10
CA TRP A 408 -5.05 -46.11 -54.36
C TRP A 408 -4.12 -45.18 -55.16
N SER A 409 -4.13 -45.34 -56.49
CA SER A 409 -3.35 -44.57 -57.47
C SER A 409 -3.93 -43.21 -57.83
N ASP A 410 -5.16 -42.89 -57.38
CA ASP A 410 -5.83 -41.63 -57.69
C ASP A 410 -4.97 -40.44 -57.27
N LYS A 411 -4.96 -39.41 -58.12
CA LYS A 411 -4.20 -38.19 -57.91
C LYS A 411 -5.03 -37.15 -57.18
N LEU A 412 -4.50 -36.71 -56.04
CA LEU A 412 -5.01 -35.58 -55.28
C LEU A 412 -4.62 -34.25 -55.96
N PRO A 413 -5.28 -33.13 -55.62
CA PRO A 413 -4.94 -31.80 -56.17
C PRO A 413 -3.46 -31.42 -56.07
N SER A 414 -2.74 -31.87 -55.04
CA SER A 414 -1.30 -31.69 -54.86
C SER A 414 -0.43 -32.55 -55.79
N GLY A 415 -1.03 -33.42 -56.60
CA GLY A 415 -0.33 -34.40 -57.45
C GLY A 415 0.13 -35.67 -56.71
N ARG A 416 -0.05 -35.73 -55.39
CA ARG A 416 0.21 -36.93 -54.58
C ARG A 416 -0.83 -38.00 -54.84
N GLN A 417 -0.46 -39.26 -54.61
CA GLN A 417 -1.39 -40.38 -54.69
C GLN A 417 -2.18 -40.51 -53.39
N VAL A 418 -3.42 -41.00 -53.47
CA VAL A 418 -4.24 -41.33 -52.28
C VAL A 418 -3.47 -42.24 -51.34
N GLU A 419 -2.78 -43.26 -51.85
CA GLU A 419 -1.98 -44.19 -51.05
C GLU A 419 -0.89 -43.49 -50.24
N SER A 420 -0.04 -42.70 -50.90
CA SER A 420 1.09 -42.06 -50.22
C SER A 420 0.64 -40.99 -49.23
N CYS A 421 -0.48 -40.32 -49.49
CA CYS A 421 -1.03 -39.39 -48.51
C CYS A 421 -1.74 -40.09 -47.35
N MET A 422 -2.37 -41.25 -47.56
CA MET A 422 -3.00 -42.02 -46.48
C MET A 422 -1.94 -42.56 -45.52
N GLU A 423 -0.84 -43.10 -46.05
CA GLU A 423 0.33 -43.54 -45.30
C GLU A 423 0.86 -42.40 -44.40
N ASP A 424 1.16 -41.24 -44.97
CA ASP A 424 1.66 -40.08 -44.22
C ASP A 424 0.65 -39.56 -43.19
N MET A 425 -0.64 -39.57 -43.53
CA MET A 425 -1.73 -39.14 -42.64
C MET A 425 -1.81 -40.02 -41.39
N ILE A 426 -1.58 -41.33 -41.51
CA ILE A 426 -1.68 -42.25 -40.37
C ILE A 426 -0.34 -42.36 -39.63
N VAL A 427 0.75 -42.64 -40.34
CA VAL A 427 2.05 -43.03 -39.77
C VAL A 427 2.76 -41.85 -39.10
N VAL A 428 2.86 -40.70 -39.78
CA VAL A 428 3.52 -39.49 -39.27
C VAL A 428 2.52 -38.38 -38.90
N SER A 429 1.23 -38.68 -39.00
CA SER A 429 0.15 -37.74 -38.73
C SER A 429 0.17 -36.47 -39.57
N SER A 430 0.57 -36.56 -40.84
CA SER A 430 0.61 -35.41 -41.76
C SER A 430 -0.72 -34.64 -41.80
N ASN A 431 -0.67 -33.34 -41.47
CA ASN A 431 -1.83 -32.46 -41.50
C ASN A 431 -2.23 -32.09 -42.93
N SER A 432 -1.26 -31.88 -43.83
CA SER A 432 -1.53 -31.54 -45.23
C SER A 432 -2.30 -32.67 -45.92
N CYS A 433 -1.80 -33.92 -45.83
CA CYS A 433 -2.50 -35.07 -46.39
C CYS A 433 -3.84 -35.33 -45.68
N GLY A 434 -3.92 -35.14 -44.37
CA GLY A 434 -5.20 -35.31 -43.64
C GLY A 434 -6.30 -34.34 -44.08
N ILE A 435 -5.95 -33.07 -44.27
CA ILE A 435 -6.87 -32.04 -44.77
C ILE A 435 -7.23 -32.31 -46.24
N GLU A 436 -6.24 -32.57 -47.09
CA GLU A 436 -6.44 -32.78 -48.51
C GLU A 436 -7.32 -34.01 -48.79
N LEU A 437 -7.03 -35.15 -48.15
CA LEU A 437 -7.84 -36.36 -48.29
C LEU A 437 -9.28 -36.13 -47.79
N ARG A 438 -9.45 -35.48 -46.64
CA ARG A 438 -10.77 -35.17 -46.09
C ARG A 438 -11.58 -34.30 -47.05
N ASP A 439 -10.96 -33.27 -47.61
CA ASP A 439 -11.65 -32.29 -48.45
C ASP A 439 -11.94 -32.86 -49.85
N TYR A 440 -11.00 -33.64 -50.41
CA TYR A 440 -11.17 -34.34 -51.69
C TYR A 440 -12.33 -35.34 -51.65
N PHE A 441 -12.43 -36.17 -50.60
CA PHE A 441 -13.49 -37.16 -50.46
C PHE A 441 -14.81 -36.58 -49.89
N GLY A 442 -14.76 -35.40 -49.29
CA GLY A 442 -15.92 -34.63 -48.87
C GLY A 442 -16.37 -34.88 -47.42
N ILE A 443 -16.26 -33.84 -46.60
CA ILE A 443 -16.60 -33.85 -45.15
C ILE A 443 -18.00 -34.41 -44.87
N SER A 444 -19.02 -33.98 -45.63
CA SER A 444 -20.41 -34.41 -45.40
C SER A 444 -20.59 -35.92 -45.63
N LYS A 445 -19.95 -36.46 -46.67
CA LYS A 445 -20.02 -37.89 -46.98
C LYS A 445 -19.34 -38.72 -45.89
N ILE A 446 -18.16 -38.29 -45.44
CA ILE A 446 -17.43 -38.92 -44.34
C ILE A 446 -18.31 -38.91 -43.07
N ASN A 447 -18.83 -37.75 -42.66
CA ASN A 447 -19.66 -37.62 -41.46
C ASN A 447 -20.95 -38.46 -41.53
N ASN A 448 -21.61 -38.51 -42.69
CA ASN A 448 -22.78 -39.37 -42.90
C ASN A 448 -22.43 -40.85 -42.72
N GLN A 449 -21.28 -41.26 -43.27
CA GLN A 449 -20.82 -42.64 -43.15
C GLN A 449 -20.47 -43.03 -41.72
N LEU A 450 -19.88 -42.13 -40.93
CA LEU A 450 -19.58 -42.36 -39.51
C LEU A 450 -20.87 -42.52 -38.69
N ARG A 451 -21.87 -41.66 -38.91
CA ARG A 451 -23.20 -41.84 -38.31
C ARG A 451 -23.83 -43.18 -38.68
N ALA A 452 -23.74 -43.58 -39.95
CA ALA A 452 -24.32 -44.83 -40.44
C ALA A 452 -23.73 -46.09 -39.79
N ILE A 453 -22.46 -46.05 -39.35
CA ILE A 453 -21.85 -47.15 -38.59
C ILE A 453 -22.01 -47.02 -37.07
N GLY A 454 -22.77 -46.02 -36.61
CA GLY A 454 -23.09 -45.82 -35.19
C GLY A 454 -22.03 -45.05 -34.41
N LEU A 455 -21.38 -44.07 -35.04
CA LEU A 455 -20.42 -43.14 -34.41
C LEU A 455 -21.00 -41.71 -34.44
N PRO A 456 -22.00 -41.38 -33.60
CA PRO A 456 -22.81 -40.17 -33.73
C PRO A 456 -22.10 -38.88 -33.32
N LYS A 457 -21.01 -38.94 -32.55
CA LYS A 457 -20.21 -37.78 -32.11
C LYS A 457 -19.00 -37.53 -33.03
N ALA A 458 -18.60 -38.52 -33.83
CA ALA A 458 -17.48 -38.41 -34.76
C ALA A 458 -17.77 -37.47 -35.94
N GLN A 459 -16.94 -36.44 -36.08
CA GLN A 459 -17.01 -35.44 -37.17
C GLN A 459 -15.58 -35.07 -37.61
N VAL A 460 -15.32 -35.00 -38.92
CA VAL A 460 -13.97 -34.74 -39.47
C VAL A 460 -13.68 -33.27 -39.81
N GLY A 461 -14.67 -32.39 -39.67
CA GLY A 461 -14.52 -30.93 -39.74
C GLY A 461 -15.58 -30.29 -38.85
N PRO A 462 -15.40 -29.07 -38.35
CA PRO A 462 -14.52 -28.91 -37.18
C PRO A 462 -14.35 -30.25 -36.43
N ALA A 463 -13.13 -30.78 -36.35
CA ALA A 463 -12.91 -32.16 -35.92
C ALA A 463 -13.32 -32.37 -34.45
N GLN A 464 -14.33 -33.20 -34.21
CA GLN A 464 -14.93 -33.50 -32.91
C GLN A 464 -15.20 -35.01 -32.80
N THR A 465 -15.05 -35.58 -31.60
CA THR A 465 -15.37 -36.99 -31.33
C THR A 465 -15.52 -37.23 -29.84
N SER A 466 -15.85 -38.45 -29.45
CA SER A 466 -15.89 -38.89 -28.06
C SER A 466 -14.98 -40.11 -27.89
N ALA A 467 -14.61 -40.43 -26.64
CA ALA A 467 -13.80 -41.61 -26.37
C ALA A 467 -14.54 -42.90 -26.74
N ASP A 468 -15.86 -42.93 -26.52
CA ASP A 468 -16.73 -44.03 -26.91
C ASP A 468 -16.75 -44.23 -28.43
N ASP A 469 -16.82 -43.16 -29.22
CA ASP A 469 -16.84 -43.29 -30.68
C ASP A 469 -15.50 -43.83 -31.21
N LEU A 470 -14.37 -43.35 -30.68
CA LEU A 470 -13.05 -43.85 -31.09
C LEU A 470 -12.86 -45.32 -30.69
N SER A 471 -13.20 -45.71 -29.46
CA SER A 471 -13.11 -47.10 -29.01
C SER A 471 -14.07 -48.01 -29.78
N ASN A 472 -15.30 -47.56 -30.02
CA ASN A 472 -16.27 -48.30 -30.83
C ASN A 472 -15.84 -48.41 -32.29
N PHE A 473 -15.15 -47.42 -32.85
CA PHE A 473 -14.57 -47.52 -34.19
C PHE A 473 -13.58 -48.69 -34.28
N PHE A 474 -12.63 -48.79 -33.33
CA PHE A 474 -11.67 -49.90 -33.29
C PHE A 474 -12.34 -51.25 -33.02
N TYR A 475 -13.34 -51.28 -32.14
CA TYR A 475 -14.17 -52.47 -31.94
C TYR A 475 -14.86 -52.91 -33.24
N LYS A 476 -15.48 -51.99 -33.97
CA LYS A 476 -16.18 -52.29 -35.24
C LYS A 476 -15.22 -52.68 -36.36
N LEU A 477 -14.07 -52.01 -36.45
CA LEU A 477 -12.99 -52.32 -37.38
C LEU A 477 -12.52 -53.78 -37.25
N THR A 478 -12.50 -54.30 -36.02
CA THR A 478 -12.00 -55.65 -35.72
C THR A 478 -13.09 -56.73 -35.69
N THR A 479 -14.33 -56.40 -35.30
CA THR A 479 -15.39 -57.39 -35.05
C THR A 479 -16.56 -57.34 -36.03
N GLN A 480 -16.83 -56.20 -36.66
CA GLN A 480 -18.04 -56.01 -37.50
C GLN A 480 -17.74 -55.96 -39.00
N ASN A 481 -16.48 -56.22 -39.40
CA ASN A 481 -16.05 -56.22 -40.82
C ASN A 481 -16.52 -54.97 -41.59
N ILE A 482 -16.41 -53.79 -40.98
CA ILE A 482 -16.78 -52.53 -41.64
C ILE A 482 -15.87 -52.19 -42.84
N LEU A 483 -14.74 -52.90 -42.97
CA LEU A 483 -13.83 -52.97 -44.10
C LEU A 483 -13.52 -54.46 -44.42
N SER A 484 -13.09 -54.74 -45.64
CA SER A 484 -12.49 -56.03 -46.03
C SER A 484 -11.27 -56.36 -45.16
N SER A 485 -10.91 -57.65 -45.04
CA SER A 485 -9.72 -58.05 -44.29
C SER A 485 -8.46 -57.37 -44.81
N THR A 486 -8.28 -57.27 -46.13
CA THR A 486 -7.10 -56.64 -46.74
C THR A 486 -6.94 -55.19 -46.31
N ASN A 487 -7.98 -54.36 -46.42
CA ASN A 487 -7.87 -52.95 -46.05
C ASN A 487 -7.87 -52.72 -44.55
N ARG A 488 -8.61 -53.54 -43.79
CA ARG A 488 -8.53 -53.53 -42.32
C ARG A 488 -7.09 -53.79 -41.88
N ASP A 489 -6.45 -54.82 -42.42
CA ASP A 489 -5.10 -55.22 -42.04
C ASP A 489 -4.07 -54.16 -42.50
N LYS A 490 -4.28 -53.52 -43.67
CA LYS A 490 -3.50 -52.36 -44.11
C LYS A 490 -3.63 -51.16 -43.17
N LEU A 491 -4.84 -50.84 -42.70
CA LEU A 491 -5.04 -49.75 -41.73
C LEU A 491 -4.37 -50.05 -40.39
N ILE A 492 -4.56 -51.28 -39.89
CA ILE A 492 -3.93 -51.74 -38.65
C ILE A 492 -2.41 -51.70 -38.76
N ASP A 493 -1.84 -52.10 -39.90
CA ASP A 493 -0.39 -52.02 -40.14
C ASP A 493 0.13 -50.58 -40.07
N MET A 494 -0.53 -49.63 -40.75
CA MET A 494 -0.16 -48.21 -40.66
C MET A 494 -0.21 -47.69 -39.22
N LEU A 495 -1.23 -48.06 -38.45
CA LEU A 495 -1.39 -47.68 -37.04
C LEU A 495 -0.31 -48.32 -36.14
N LYS A 496 0.12 -49.55 -36.45
CA LYS A 496 1.27 -50.19 -35.76
C LYS A 496 2.61 -49.56 -36.12
N ARG A 497 2.73 -48.88 -37.26
CA ARG A 497 3.96 -48.19 -37.66
C ARG A 497 3.98 -46.72 -37.28
N GLN A 498 2.88 -46.20 -36.72
CA GLN A 498 2.79 -44.81 -36.29
C GLN A 498 3.97 -44.42 -35.37
N ILE A 499 4.52 -43.22 -35.60
CA ILE A 499 5.69 -42.72 -34.85
C ILE A 499 5.35 -42.17 -33.45
N HIS A 500 4.08 -41.83 -33.19
CA HIS A 500 3.67 -41.17 -31.94
C HIS A 500 3.36 -42.16 -30.83
N ARG A 501 4.40 -42.75 -30.21
CA ARG A 501 4.25 -43.88 -29.28
C ARG A 501 4.26 -43.53 -27.78
N LEU A 502 4.30 -42.25 -27.41
CA LEU A 502 4.56 -41.81 -26.02
C LEU A 502 3.35 -41.84 -25.07
N ALA A 503 2.16 -42.26 -25.53
CA ALA A 503 0.94 -42.32 -24.73
C ALA A 503 0.53 -43.79 -24.43
N ILE A 504 -0.55 -44.31 -25.01
CA ILE A 504 -1.01 -45.69 -24.75
C ILE A 504 0.12 -46.71 -25.01
N PRO A 505 0.85 -46.66 -26.15
CA PRO A 505 1.92 -47.64 -26.40
C PRO A 505 3.03 -47.63 -25.34
N ALA A 506 3.43 -46.46 -24.83
CA ALA A 506 4.41 -46.36 -23.75
C ALA A 506 3.87 -46.90 -22.42
N GLY A 507 2.58 -46.67 -22.12
CA GLY A 507 1.93 -47.13 -20.90
C GLY A 507 1.78 -48.65 -20.80
N VAL A 508 1.56 -49.32 -21.93
CA VAL A 508 1.29 -50.77 -21.97
C VAL A 508 2.49 -51.58 -22.46
N ALA A 509 3.64 -50.96 -22.71
CA ALA A 509 4.83 -51.65 -23.18
C ALA A 509 5.22 -52.82 -22.25
N PRO A 510 5.67 -53.97 -22.78
CA PRO A 510 5.99 -54.24 -24.19
C PRO A 510 4.80 -54.71 -25.05
N THR A 511 3.55 -54.60 -24.57
CA THR A 511 2.36 -55.05 -25.30
C THR A 511 2.20 -54.26 -26.61
N PRO A 512 2.06 -54.94 -27.78
CA PRO A 512 1.88 -54.24 -29.04
C PRO A 512 0.59 -53.42 -29.07
N VAL A 513 0.65 -52.26 -29.73
CA VAL A 513 -0.50 -51.37 -29.92
C VAL A 513 -0.56 -50.88 -31.37
N ALA A 514 -1.77 -50.87 -31.94
CA ALA A 514 -2.09 -50.14 -33.16
C ALA A 514 -2.83 -48.85 -32.77
N ASP A 515 -2.13 -47.70 -32.72
CA ASP A 515 -2.65 -46.47 -32.14
C ASP A 515 -2.72 -45.29 -33.12
N LYS A 516 -3.48 -44.27 -32.73
CA LYS A 516 -3.50 -42.96 -33.36
C LYS A 516 -3.52 -41.86 -32.29
N GLY A 517 -2.42 -41.14 -32.18
CA GLY A 517 -2.33 -39.94 -31.35
C GLY A 517 -3.03 -38.72 -31.96
N GLY A 518 -3.53 -37.83 -31.08
CA GLY A 518 -4.13 -36.55 -31.44
C GLY A 518 -3.63 -35.41 -30.57
N PHE A 519 -3.06 -34.36 -31.17
CA PHE A 519 -2.46 -33.24 -30.43
C PHE A 519 -2.92 -31.90 -31.03
N TYR A 520 -3.53 -31.05 -30.22
CA TYR A 520 -3.97 -29.71 -30.63
C TYR A 520 -4.16 -28.80 -29.41
N GLY A 521 -3.40 -27.70 -29.31
CA GLY A 521 -3.48 -26.82 -28.15
C GLY A 521 -3.25 -27.57 -26.84
N THR A 522 -4.24 -27.55 -25.95
CA THR A 522 -4.22 -28.23 -24.63
C THR A 522 -4.77 -29.67 -24.67
N TYR A 523 -5.14 -30.17 -25.84
CA TYR A 523 -5.66 -31.52 -26.05
C TYR A 523 -4.53 -32.48 -26.40
N ASN A 524 -4.36 -33.54 -25.59
CA ASN A 524 -3.54 -34.70 -25.91
C ASN A 524 -4.43 -35.94 -25.84
N HIS A 525 -4.46 -36.71 -26.93
CA HIS A 525 -5.31 -37.88 -27.09
C HIS A 525 -4.50 -39.03 -27.62
N ASP A 526 -4.94 -40.22 -27.26
CA ASP A 526 -4.49 -41.43 -27.91
C ASP A 526 -5.60 -42.48 -27.91
N THR A 527 -5.63 -43.29 -28.95
CA THR A 527 -6.65 -44.33 -29.13
C THR A 527 -6.10 -45.46 -29.95
N GLY A 528 -6.47 -46.69 -29.65
CA GLY A 528 -5.99 -47.82 -30.42
C GLY A 528 -6.47 -49.17 -29.94
N ILE A 529 -5.94 -50.19 -30.61
CA ILE A 529 -6.10 -51.60 -30.24
C ILE A 529 -4.87 -52.03 -29.47
N VAL A 530 -5.06 -52.48 -28.23
CA VAL A 530 -4.02 -53.10 -27.41
C VAL A 530 -4.10 -54.62 -27.57
N TYR A 531 -2.98 -55.25 -27.91
CA TYR A 531 -2.87 -56.69 -28.15
C TYR A 531 -2.38 -57.42 -26.90
N ALA A 532 -3.14 -57.33 -25.81
CA ALA A 532 -2.79 -57.96 -24.54
C ALA A 532 -2.87 -59.49 -24.60
N THR A 533 -2.13 -60.16 -23.71
CA THR A 533 -2.03 -61.62 -23.67
C THR A 533 -3.34 -62.32 -23.32
N ASN A 534 -4.22 -61.67 -22.56
CA ASN A 534 -5.54 -62.20 -22.16
C ASN A 534 -6.69 -61.76 -23.10
N GLY A 535 -6.37 -61.14 -24.23
CA GLY A 535 -7.33 -60.71 -25.23
C GLY A 535 -7.15 -59.27 -25.66
N ARG A 536 -7.54 -58.97 -26.90
CA ARG A 536 -7.47 -57.63 -27.47
C ARG A 536 -8.56 -56.74 -26.88
N TYR A 537 -8.25 -55.46 -26.73
CA TYR A 537 -9.22 -54.44 -26.38
C TYR A 537 -8.92 -53.13 -27.08
N ALA A 538 -9.98 -52.36 -27.36
CA ALA A 538 -9.88 -50.97 -27.76
C ALA A 538 -9.79 -50.10 -26.50
N LEU A 539 -8.86 -49.15 -26.51
CA LEU A 539 -8.71 -48.16 -25.46
C LEU A 539 -8.57 -46.79 -26.10
N THR A 540 -9.34 -45.84 -25.59
CA THR A 540 -9.22 -44.43 -25.91
C THR A 540 -9.02 -43.64 -24.63
N ILE A 541 -8.01 -42.77 -24.62
CA ILE A 541 -7.78 -41.79 -23.57
C ILE A 541 -7.68 -40.42 -24.24
N MET A 542 -8.65 -39.56 -23.96
CA MET A 542 -8.64 -38.16 -24.38
C MET A 542 -8.48 -37.27 -23.14
N SER A 543 -7.86 -36.09 -23.29
CA SER A 543 -7.68 -35.14 -22.20
C SER A 543 -7.93 -33.71 -22.66
N ALA A 544 -8.33 -32.85 -21.73
CA ALA A 544 -8.36 -31.41 -21.94
C ALA A 544 -7.64 -30.69 -20.78
N GLY A 545 -7.00 -29.55 -21.06
CA GLY A 545 -6.34 -28.76 -20.01
C GLY A 545 -4.85 -29.06 -19.79
N GLY A 546 -4.14 -29.56 -20.80
CA GLY A 546 -2.67 -29.54 -20.81
C GLY A 546 -1.98 -30.81 -20.28
N TYR A 547 -2.71 -31.91 -20.07
CA TYR A 547 -2.14 -33.19 -19.69
C TYR A 547 -1.14 -33.68 -20.73
N SER A 548 0.01 -34.16 -20.29
CA SER A 548 1.10 -34.64 -21.13
C SER A 548 0.84 -36.06 -21.66
N LYS A 549 1.62 -36.49 -22.66
CA LYS A 549 1.59 -37.89 -23.15
C LYS A 549 1.97 -38.89 -22.06
N ALA A 550 2.86 -38.49 -21.13
CA ALA A 550 3.24 -39.31 -19.99
C ALA A 550 2.07 -39.53 -19.01
N ASP A 551 1.19 -38.53 -18.84
CA ASP A 551 -0.02 -38.68 -18.01
C ASP A 551 -0.98 -39.71 -18.64
N LEU A 552 -1.17 -39.63 -19.96
CA LEU A 552 -1.94 -40.64 -20.71
C LEU A 552 -1.30 -42.03 -20.60
N ALA A 553 0.03 -42.13 -20.69
CA ALA A 553 0.76 -43.38 -20.54
C ALA A 553 0.61 -43.98 -19.12
N ASN A 554 0.67 -43.16 -18.08
CA ASN A 554 0.46 -43.60 -16.70
C ASN A 554 -0.96 -44.17 -16.51
N LEU A 555 -1.98 -43.46 -17.02
CA LEU A 555 -3.36 -43.94 -16.97
C LEU A 555 -3.55 -45.24 -17.79
N ALA A 556 -2.96 -45.31 -18.99
CA ALA A 556 -2.98 -46.52 -19.81
C ALA A 556 -2.32 -47.71 -19.11
N ARG A 557 -1.18 -47.49 -18.43
CA ARG A 557 -0.49 -48.52 -17.63
C ARG A 557 -1.37 -49.04 -16.51
N ASP A 558 -2.00 -48.14 -15.77
CA ASP A 558 -2.84 -48.48 -14.63
C ASP A 558 -4.07 -49.29 -15.06
N ILE A 559 -4.73 -48.87 -16.15
CA ILE A 559 -5.84 -49.61 -16.78
C ILE A 559 -5.37 -50.97 -17.29
N HIS A 560 -4.27 -51.02 -18.04
CA HIS A 560 -3.73 -52.26 -18.60
C HIS A 560 -3.37 -53.27 -17.50
N ASN A 561 -2.70 -52.84 -16.44
CA ASN A 561 -2.35 -53.67 -15.29
C ASN A 561 -3.58 -54.23 -14.57
N PHE A 562 -4.71 -53.52 -14.62
CA PHE A 562 -5.97 -54.04 -14.12
C PHE A 562 -6.53 -55.10 -15.07
N VAL A 563 -6.59 -54.77 -16.36
CA VAL A 563 -7.18 -55.62 -17.41
C VAL A 563 -6.47 -56.96 -17.52
N ILE A 564 -5.14 -57.01 -17.46
CA ILE A 564 -4.38 -58.28 -17.56
C ILE A 564 -4.54 -59.20 -16.33
N LYS A 565 -5.22 -58.72 -15.29
CA LYS A 565 -5.53 -59.48 -14.05
C LYS A 565 -7.01 -59.84 -13.93
N LEU A 566 -7.83 -59.48 -14.93
CA LEU A 566 -9.17 -60.02 -15.15
C LEU A 566 -9.06 -61.38 -15.83
#